data_AF-A0ABD1APU0-F1
#
_entry.id   AF-A0ABD1APU0-F1
#
_cell.length_a   1.000
_cell.length_b   1.000
_cell.length_c   1.000
_cell.angle_alpha   90.00
_cell.angle_beta   90.00
_cell.angle_gamma   90.00
#
_symmetry.space_group_name_H-M   'P 1'
#
loop_
_entity.id
_entity.type
_entity.pdbx_description
1 polymer ?
#
loop_
_entity_poly.entity_id
_entity_poly.type
_entity_poly.pdbx_seq_one_letter_code
_entity_poly.pdbx_strand_id
1 'polypeptide(L)'
;MVDEENAVSFKKGDNSWKQIPELSLSGIEECFNMVYKDHKLYCLNFYKLKIFDFSGEIPVQVFKISVRGYIQMLEGFMRLPGIPLKDQMAHHKDDLVVTVGGDVLIVKSVRPSMSKIWNFQIYKMGSSKGKKWEEIVSLGDEAILLDLGITVLAKDVEGMKKNSIYFNATDYYDEHDRNIVFIYSLNTKTFEQPHQFVCSSIPCSNALWFLPSF
;
A
#
# COMPACT_ATOMS: atom_id res chain seq x y z
N MET A 1 28.58 -6.12 4.92
CA MET A 1 27.74 -7.25 4.49
C MET A 1 26.35 -6.66 4.39
N VAL A 2 25.86 -6.51 3.16
CA VAL A 2 24.52 -5.97 2.88
C VAL A 2 23.61 -7.18 2.86
N ASP A 3 22.62 -7.22 3.74
CA ASP A 3 21.62 -8.28 3.81
C ASP A 3 20.83 -8.32 2.50
N GLU A 4 20.90 -9.43 1.78
CA GLU A 4 20.08 -9.72 0.61
C GLU A 4 18.67 -10.11 1.08
N GLU A 5 17.72 -9.16 1.05
CA GLU A 5 16.30 -9.43 1.21
C GLU A 5 15.78 -10.24 0.02
N ASN A 6 15.93 -11.56 0.10
CA ASN A 6 15.41 -12.49 -0.90
C ASN A 6 13.90 -12.73 -0.67
N ALA A 7 13.09 -12.55 -1.72
CA ALA A 7 11.69 -12.96 -1.70
C ALA A 7 11.56 -14.49 -1.69
N VAL A 8 10.88 -15.03 -0.67
CA VAL A 8 10.70 -16.47 -0.47
C VAL A 8 9.22 -16.82 -0.67
N SER A 9 8.93 -17.88 -1.41
CA SER A 9 7.57 -18.42 -1.54
C SER A 9 7.42 -19.76 -0.83
N PHE A 10 6.17 -20.05 -0.47
CA PHE A 10 5.76 -21.31 0.12
C PHE A 10 4.76 -21.98 -0.83
N LYS A 11 5.01 -23.24 -1.19
CA LYS A 11 4.05 -24.01 -1.98
C LYS A 11 3.13 -24.77 -1.02
N LYS A 12 1.84 -24.81 -1.35
CA LYS A 12 0.83 -25.47 -0.52
C LYS A 12 1.05 -26.99 -0.58
N GLY A 13 1.49 -27.58 0.54
CA GLY A 13 1.56 -29.03 0.74
C GLY A 13 2.97 -29.63 0.85
N ASP A 14 4.01 -28.93 0.42
CA ASP A 14 5.39 -29.18 0.83
C ASP A 14 5.73 -28.15 1.90
N ASN A 15 5.99 -28.57 3.15
CA ASN A 15 6.36 -27.68 4.24
C ASN A 15 7.75 -27.00 4.05
N SER A 16 8.18 -26.77 2.80
CA SER A 16 9.47 -26.23 2.42
C SER A 16 9.31 -24.85 1.79
N TRP A 17 10.18 -23.95 2.22
CA TRP A 17 10.33 -22.63 1.63
C TRP A 17 11.23 -22.70 0.40
N LYS A 18 10.82 -22.05 -0.69
CA LYS A 18 11.65 -21.93 -1.91
C LYS A 18 11.96 -20.47 -2.15
N GLN A 19 13.24 -20.15 -2.21
CA GLN A 19 13.68 -18.88 -2.80
C GLN A 19 13.32 -18.88 -4.28
N ILE A 20 12.84 -17.76 -4.80
CA ILE A 20 12.52 -17.63 -6.22
C ILE A 20 13.66 -16.84 -6.88
N PRO A 21 14.58 -17.50 -7.60
CA PRO A 21 15.77 -16.84 -8.14
C PRO A 21 15.43 -15.75 -9.18
N GLU A 22 14.33 -15.93 -9.94
CA GLU A 22 13.91 -14.91 -10.91
C GLU A 22 13.46 -13.61 -10.24
N LEU A 23 13.02 -13.63 -8.97
CA LEU A 23 12.62 -12.43 -8.24
C LEU A 23 13.83 -11.62 -7.79
N SER A 24 14.88 -12.29 -7.31
CA SER A 24 16.16 -11.66 -6.97
C SER A 24 16.82 -11.05 -8.21
N LEU A 25 16.84 -11.77 -9.35
CA LEU A 25 17.46 -11.31 -10.59
C LEU A 25 16.64 -10.25 -11.36
N SER A 26 15.31 -10.24 -11.21
CA SER A 26 14.45 -9.31 -11.96
C SER A 26 14.27 -7.95 -11.30
N GLY A 27 14.91 -7.68 -10.15
CA GLY A 27 14.99 -6.37 -9.50
C GLY A 27 13.87 -6.11 -8.51
N ILE A 28 13.61 -7.07 -7.62
CA ILE A 28 12.82 -6.86 -6.38
C ILE A 28 13.65 -6.22 -5.27
N GLU A 29 14.98 -6.26 -5.36
CA GLU A 29 15.91 -5.64 -4.40
C GLU A 29 15.71 -4.13 -4.15
N GLU A 30 14.87 -3.45 -4.96
CA GLU A 30 14.54 -2.02 -4.80
C GLU A 30 13.04 -1.77 -4.54
N CYS A 31 12.23 -2.82 -4.35
CA CYS A 31 10.79 -2.69 -4.14
C CYS A 31 10.48 -2.30 -2.70
N PHE A 32 9.78 -1.18 -2.51
CA PHE A 32 9.37 -0.71 -1.19
C PHE A 32 7.92 -1.06 -0.85
N ASN A 33 7.12 -1.51 -1.83
CA ASN A 33 5.74 -1.92 -1.63
C ASN A 33 5.38 -3.10 -2.52
N MET A 34 4.73 -4.11 -1.94
CA MET A 34 4.35 -5.35 -2.61
C MET A 34 2.93 -5.76 -2.19
N VAL A 35 2.14 -6.22 -3.16
CA VAL A 35 0.76 -6.69 -2.93
C VAL A 35 0.57 -8.03 -3.62
N TYR A 36 0.00 -9.01 -2.92
CA TYR A 36 -0.38 -10.29 -3.52
C TYR A 36 -1.90 -10.44 -3.56
N LYS A 37 -2.46 -10.61 -4.76
CA LYS A 37 -3.91 -10.79 -4.99
C LYS A 37 -4.16 -11.63 -6.24
N ASP A 38 -5.14 -12.53 -6.20
CA ASP A 38 -5.58 -13.35 -7.34
C ASP A 38 -4.43 -14.08 -8.07
N HIS A 39 -3.56 -14.74 -7.29
CA HIS A 39 -2.35 -15.41 -7.78
C HIS A 39 -1.35 -14.50 -8.49
N LYS A 40 -1.41 -13.20 -8.27
CA LYS A 40 -0.47 -12.23 -8.84
C LYS A 40 0.22 -11.47 -7.73
N LEU A 41 1.53 -11.32 -7.88
CA LEU A 41 2.36 -10.46 -7.05
C LEU A 41 2.66 -9.18 -7.80
N TYR A 42 2.28 -8.06 -7.20
CA TYR A 42 2.51 -6.74 -7.71
C TYR A 42 3.66 -6.12 -6.91
N CYS A 43 4.72 -5.71 -7.60
CA CYS A 43 5.91 -5.14 -6.96
C CYS A 43 6.12 -3.71 -7.46
N LEU A 44 6.09 -2.76 -6.53
CA LEU A 44 6.30 -1.34 -6.81
C LEU A 44 7.69 -0.91 -6.34
N ASN A 45 8.41 -0.20 -7.21
CA ASN A 45 9.61 0.55 -6.84
C ASN A 45 9.52 1.99 -7.35
N PHE A 46 10.55 2.81 -7.07
CA PHE A 46 10.56 4.24 -7.43
C PHE A 46 10.43 4.53 -8.93
N TYR A 47 10.65 3.53 -9.78
CA TYR A 47 10.72 3.71 -11.22
C TYR A 47 9.69 2.87 -11.98
N LYS A 48 9.32 1.70 -11.47
CA LYS A 48 8.59 0.66 -12.18
C LYS A 48 7.60 -0.06 -11.26
N LEU A 49 6.47 -0.43 -11.86
CA LEU A 49 5.56 -1.43 -11.34
C LEU A 49 5.73 -2.70 -12.18
N LYS A 50 5.88 -3.84 -11.51
CA LYS A 50 5.96 -5.17 -12.13
C LYS A 50 4.85 -6.05 -11.58
N ILE A 51 4.31 -6.93 -12.42
CA ILE A 51 3.34 -7.94 -11.99
C ILE A 51 3.85 -9.31 -12.41
N PHE A 52 3.87 -10.22 -11.45
CA PHE A 52 4.26 -11.61 -11.62
C PHE A 52 3.04 -12.50 -11.39
N ASP A 53 2.84 -13.46 -12.28
CA ASP A 53 1.79 -14.47 -12.19
C ASP A 53 2.35 -15.74 -11.53
N PHE A 54 1.71 -16.17 -10.45
CA PHE A 54 2.03 -17.32 -9.60
C PHE A 54 1.06 -18.49 -9.80
N SER A 55 0.24 -18.48 -10.85
CA SER A 55 -0.66 -19.59 -11.17
C SER A 55 0.06 -20.88 -11.58
N GLY A 56 1.31 -20.76 -12.07
CA GLY A 56 2.16 -21.89 -12.46
C GLY A 56 3.18 -22.31 -11.40
N GLU A 57 4.00 -23.32 -11.73
CA GLU A 57 5.09 -23.78 -10.84
C GLU A 57 6.23 -22.76 -10.69
N ILE A 58 6.44 -21.96 -11.74
CA ILE A 58 7.48 -20.93 -11.82
C ILE A 58 6.77 -19.59 -12.03
N PRO A 59 7.01 -18.58 -11.18
CA PRO A 59 6.41 -17.26 -11.35
C PRO A 59 6.88 -16.58 -12.65
N VAL A 60 5.96 -16.03 -13.42
CA VAL A 60 6.26 -15.37 -14.70
C VAL A 60 5.94 -13.89 -14.63
N GLN A 61 6.87 -13.02 -15.03
CA GLN A 61 6.59 -11.58 -15.15
C GLN A 61 5.65 -11.33 -16.34
N VAL A 62 4.38 -11.01 -16.06
CA VAL A 62 3.34 -10.78 -17.07
C VAL A 62 3.17 -9.31 -17.44
N PHE A 63 3.62 -8.39 -16.57
CA PHE A 63 3.43 -6.96 -16.78
C PHE A 63 4.57 -6.12 -16.23
N LYS A 64 4.86 -5.00 -16.90
CA LYS A 64 5.86 -4.01 -16.49
C LYS A 64 5.52 -2.64 -17.04
N ILE A 65 5.47 -1.62 -16.18
CA ILE A 65 5.27 -0.22 -16.57
C ILE A 65 6.18 0.70 -15.78
N SER A 66 6.53 1.85 -16.37
CA SER A 66 7.23 2.93 -15.67
C SER A 66 6.25 3.75 -14.82
N VAL A 67 6.61 4.00 -13.57
CA VAL A 67 5.89 4.90 -12.65
C VAL A 67 6.69 6.18 -12.34
N ARG A 68 7.82 6.41 -13.04
CA ARG A 68 8.61 7.65 -12.92
C ARG A 68 7.71 8.88 -13.09
N GLY A 69 7.79 9.82 -12.14
CA GLY A 69 6.98 11.04 -12.09
C GLY A 69 5.64 10.88 -11.36
N TYR A 70 5.21 9.64 -11.09
CA TYR A 70 4.04 9.36 -10.27
C TYR A 70 4.41 8.98 -8.84
N ILE A 71 5.61 8.46 -8.59
CA ILE A 71 6.13 8.22 -7.24
C ILE A 71 6.90 9.46 -6.77
N GLN A 72 6.65 9.91 -5.54
CA GLN A 72 7.33 11.06 -4.96
C GLN A 72 8.62 10.60 -4.25
N MET A 73 9.76 11.06 -4.74
CA MET A 73 11.02 10.93 -4.00
C MET A 73 11.09 12.03 -2.94
N LEU A 74 11.61 11.70 -1.76
CA LEU A 74 11.81 12.66 -0.68
C LEU A 74 12.64 13.85 -1.18
N GLU A 75 12.08 15.06 -1.09
CA GLU A 75 12.82 16.29 -1.32
C GLU A 75 13.60 16.68 -0.06
N GLY A 76 14.77 17.30 -0.25
CA GLY A 76 15.59 17.75 0.88
C GLY A 76 14.87 18.80 1.73
N PHE A 77 15.02 18.73 3.04
CA PHE A 77 14.44 19.73 3.96
C PHE A 77 15.52 20.47 4.75
N MET A 78 15.29 21.75 5.03
CA MET A 78 16.12 22.54 5.94
C MET A 78 15.60 22.40 7.37
N ARG A 79 16.52 22.11 8.30
CA ARG A 79 16.20 21.97 9.72
C ARG A 79 16.02 23.33 10.39
N LEU A 80 14.88 23.54 11.04
CA LEU A 80 14.63 24.66 11.93
C LEU A 80 15.12 24.31 13.35
N PRO A 81 15.92 25.19 13.99
CA PRO A 81 16.34 24.98 15.37
C PRO A 81 15.14 25.03 16.33
N GLY A 82 15.11 24.16 17.35
CA GLY A 82 14.15 24.23 18.45
C GLY A 82 12.80 23.54 18.23
N ILE A 83 12.54 22.96 17.06
CA ILE A 83 11.34 22.14 16.78
C ILE A 83 11.76 20.67 16.65
N PRO A 84 11.00 19.69 17.16
CA PRO A 84 11.31 18.28 16.97
C PRO A 84 11.38 17.91 15.49
N LEU A 85 12.40 17.13 15.09
CA LEU A 85 12.61 16.73 13.69
C LEU A 85 11.38 16.03 13.08
N LYS A 86 10.69 15.23 13.90
CA LYS A 86 9.46 14.51 13.53
C LYS A 86 8.32 15.43 13.10
N ASP A 87 8.22 16.62 13.69
CA ASP A 87 7.15 17.57 13.36
C ASP A 87 7.52 18.42 12.14
N GLN A 88 8.82 18.57 11.86
CA GLN A 88 9.32 19.35 10.74
C GLN A 88 9.34 18.57 9.42
N MET A 89 9.40 17.25 9.46
CA MET A 89 9.49 16.45 8.24
C MET A 89 8.09 16.28 7.63
N ALA A 90 7.96 16.64 6.36
CA ALA A 90 6.79 16.22 5.60
C ALA A 90 6.87 14.70 5.40
N HIS A 91 5.76 14.01 5.63
CA HIS A 91 5.70 12.57 5.42
C HIS A 91 5.02 12.28 4.10
N HIS A 92 5.68 11.45 3.30
CA HIS A 92 5.21 11.01 2.00
C HIS A 92 5.35 9.49 1.96
N LYS A 93 4.28 8.80 1.57
CA LYS A 93 4.29 7.36 1.32
C LYS A 93 3.43 7.10 0.10
N ASP A 94 3.98 6.32 -0.82
CA ASP A 94 3.25 5.85 -1.99
C ASP A 94 2.94 4.38 -1.75
N ASP A 95 1.66 4.02 -1.76
CA ASP A 95 1.20 2.66 -1.54
C ASP A 95 0.54 2.11 -2.80
N LEU A 96 0.85 0.85 -3.12
CA LEU A 96 0.18 0.14 -4.19
C LEU A 96 -1.12 -0.46 -3.65
N VAL A 97 -2.22 -0.28 -4.38
CA VAL A 97 -3.50 -0.89 -4.03
C VAL A 97 -4.10 -1.61 -5.24
N VAL A 98 -4.59 -2.83 -5.03
CA VAL A 98 -5.30 -3.60 -6.07
C VAL A 98 -6.78 -3.70 -5.70
N THR A 99 -7.65 -3.26 -6.60
CA THR A 99 -9.09 -3.23 -6.33
C THR A 99 -9.72 -4.62 -6.38
N VAL A 100 -10.95 -4.75 -5.85
CA VAL A 100 -11.80 -5.94 -6.03
C VAL A 100 -11.93 -6.27 -7.52
N GLY A 101 -12.14 -5.27 -8.37
CA GLY A 101 -12.19 -5.40 -9.83
C GLY A 101 -10.85 -5.72 -10.52
N GLY A 102 -9.74 -5.74 -9.77
CA GLY A 102 -8.39 -6.02 -10.30
C GLY A 102 -7.68 -4.81 -10.92
N ASP A 103 -8.25 -3.61 -10.78
CA ASP A 103 -7.59 -2.37 -11.17
C ASP A 103 -6.42 -2.08 -10.22
N VAL A 104 -5.37 -1.46 -10.75
CA VAL A 104 -4.21 -1.06 -9.96
C VAL A 104 -4.25 0.43 -9.66
N LEU A 105 -4.08 0.79 -8.40
CA LEU A 105 -4.05 2.14 -7.88
C LEU A 105 -2.69 2.43 -7.23
N ILE A 106 -2.23 3.67 -7.34
CA ILE A 106 -1.19 4.26 -6.48
C ILE A 106 -1.88 5.25 -5.56
N VAL A 107 -1.75 5.05 -4.26
CA VAL A 107 -2.27 5.94 -3.24
C VAL A 107 -1.11 6.73 -2.66
N LYS A 108 -1.13 8.05 -2.85
CA LYS A 108 -0.19 8.95 -2.21
C LYS A 108 -0.73 9.41 -0.88
N SER A 109 0.01 9.16 0.17
CA SER A 109 -0.25 9.62 1.52
C SER A 109 0.70 10.77 1.82
N VAL A 110 0.16 11.98 2.00
CA VAL A 110 0.94 13.19 2.25
C VAL A 110 0.51 13.85 3.55
N ARG A 111 1.46 14.03 4.45
CA ARG A 111 1.31 14.84 5.66
C ARG A 111 2.30 16.01 5.59
N PRO A 112 1.82 17.24 5.36
CA PRO A 112 2.69 18.41 5.32
C PRO A 112 3.46 18.60 6.64
N SER A 113 4.64 19.21 6.54
CA SER A 113 5.42 19.66 7.70
C SER A 113 4.53 20.47 8.65
N MET A 114 4.68 20.24 9.96
CA MET A 114 3.92 20.89 11.04
C MET A 114 2.40 20.63 11.01
N SER A 115 1.90 19.76 10.13
CA SER A 115 0.49 19.37 10.07
C SER A 115 0.26 18.03 10.75
N LYS A 116 -0.92 17.85 11.35
CA LYS A 116 -1.43 16.53 11.79
C LYS A 116 -2.42 15.93 10.79
N ILE A 117 -2.74 16.67 9.73
CA ILE A 117 -3.74 16.28 8.75
C ILE A 117 -3.07 15.53 7.61
N TRP A 118 -3.58 14.32 7.35
CA TRP A 118 -3.24 13.51 6.20
C TRP A 118 -4.09 13.88 5.00
N ASN A 119 -3.45 13.98 3.83
CA ASN A 119 -4.10 14.13 2.55
C ASN A 119 -3.78 12.92 1.68
N PHE A 120 -4.77 12.49 0.91
CA PHE A 120 -4.63 11.35 0.02
C PHE A 120 -4.93 11.74 -1.42
N GLN A 121 -4.11 11.25 -2.33
CA GLN A 121 -4.34 11.33 -3.78
C GLN A 121 -4.30 9.93 -4.34
N ILE A 122 -5.30 9.57 -5.15
CA ILE A 122 -5.43 8.21 -5.68
C ILE A 122 -5.28 8.28 -7.19
N TYR A 123 -4.35 7.52 -7.73
CA TYR A 123 -4.08 7.44 -9.15
C TYR A 123 -4.42 6.03 -9.64
N LYS A 124 -5.38 5.93 -10.55
CA LYS A 124 -5.74 4.68 -11.20
C LYS A 124 -4.91 4.47 -12.45
N MET A 125 -4.44 3.25 -12.63
CA MET A 125 -3.76 2.83 -13.85
C MET A 125 -4.76 2.77 -15.03
N GLY A 126 -4.50 3.54 -16.09
CA GLY A 126 -5.34 3.49 -17.30
C GLY A 126 -5.24 2.16 -18.05
N SER A 127 -6.35 1.69 -18.64
CA SER A 127 -6.44 0.40 -19.34
C SER A 127 -5.76 0.39 -20.72
N SER A 128 -5.39 1.54 -21.28
CA SER A 128 -4.76 1.62 -22.60
C SER A 128 -3.24 1.44 -22.50
N LYS A 129 -2.63 0.86 -23.55
CA LYS A 129 -1.17 0.66 -23.68
C LYS A 129 -0.37 1.99 -23.81
N GLY A 130 -0.86 3.09 -23.24
CA GLY A 130 -0.44 4.47 -23.49
C GLY A 130 -0.54 5.42 -22.30
N LYS A 131 0.06 5.04 -21.15
CA LYS A 131 0.80 5.95 -20.23
C LYS A 131 0.07 7.15 -19.58
N LYS A 132 -1.14 6.99 -19.05
CA LYS A 132 -1.61 7.98 -18.06
C LYS A 132 -2.18 7.28 -16.84
N TRP A 133 -1.60 7.60 -15.70
CA TRP A 133 -2.28 7.37 -14.43
C TRP A 133 -3.28 8.50 -14.26
N GLU A 134 -4.52 8.15 -13.95
CA GLU A 134 -5.62 9.09 -13.84
C GLU A 134 -5.95 9.29 -12.37
N GLU A 135 -5.94 10.54 -11.92
CA GLU A 135 -6.37 10.85 -10.56
C GLU A 135 -7.88 10.55 -10.44
N ILE A 136 -8.24 9.73 -9.46
CA ILE A 136 -9.63 9.44 -9.12
C ILE A 136 -9.97 10.07 -7.78
N VAL A 137 -11.18 10.61 -7.70
CA VAL A 137 -11.69 11.28 -6.49
C VAL A 137 -12.69 10.42 -5.71
N SER A 138 -13.03 9.25 -6.24
CA SER A 138 -14.01 8.34 -5.65
C SER A 138 -13.70 6.88 -5.95
N LEU A 139 -13.93 6.02 -4.96
CA LEU A 139 -13.88 4.57 -5.02
C LEU A 139 -15.27 3.94 -5.22
N GLY A 140 -16.32 4.76 -5.30
CA GLY A 140 -17.70 4.28 -5.37
C GLY A 140 -18.12 3.56 -4.08
N ASP A 141 -18.46 2.28 -4.19
CA ASP A 141 -18.91 1.45 -3.06
C ASP A 141 -17.76 0.65 -2.40
N GLU A 142 -16.52 0.85 -2.82
CA GLU A 142 -15.34 0.23 -2.24
C GLU A 142 -14.72 1.08 -1.12
N ALA A 143 -13.94 0.42 -0.25
CA ALA A 143 -13.06 1.03 0.73
C ALA A 143 -11.64 0.46 0.59
N ILE A 144 -10.62 1.32 0.76
CA ILE A 144 -9.21 0.92 0.73
C ILE A 144 -8.79 0.45 2.13
N LEU A 145 -8.14 -0.71 2.19
CA LEU A 145 -7.33 -1.15 3.32
C LEU A 145 -5.86 -0.91 2.96
N LEU A 146 -5.34 0.27 3.33
CA LEU A 146 -4.09 0.79 2.76
C LEU A 146 -2.88 -0.09 3.11
N ASP A 147 -2.79 -0.52 4.37
CA ASP A 147 -1.70 -1.37 4.85
C ASP A 147 -1.70 -2.77 4.22
N LEU A 148 -2.84 -3.20 3.66
CA LEU A 148 -2.95 -4.47 2.94
C LEU A 148 -2.80 -4.30 1.43
N GLY A 149 -2.81 -3.07 0.92
CA GLY A 149 -2.76 -2.79 -0.51
C GLY A 149 -3.96 -3.35 -1.28
N ILE A 150 -5.14 -3.46 -0.66
CA ILE A 150 -6.35 -3.99 -1.33
C ILE A 150 -7.57 -3.10 -1.10
N THR A 151 -8.60 -3.29 -1.92
CA THR A 151 -9.94 -2.78 -1.63
C THR A 151 -10.91 -3.89 -1.29
N VAL A 152 -11.97 -3.52 -0.59
CA VAL A 152 -13.12 -4.37 -0.27
C VAL A 152 -14.42 -3.63 -0.56
N LEU A 153 -15.49 -4.36 -0.87
CA LEU A 153 -16.81 -3.77 -1.00
C LEU A 153 -17.35 -3.44 0.39
N ALA A 154 -17.70 -2.17 0.63
CA ALA A 154 -18.11 -1.72 1.96
C ALA A 154 -19.40 -2.40 2.44
N LYS A 155 -20.26 -2.85 1.52
CA LYS A 155 -21.49 -3.60 1.85
C LYS A 155 -21.23 -5.01 2.38
N ASP A 156 -20.06 -5.58 2.07
CA ASP A 156 -19.72 -6.96 2.44
C ASP A 156 -19.04 -7.02 3.83
N VAL A 157 -18.68 -5.86 4.40
CA VAL A 157 -18.01 -5.74 5.70
C VAL A 157 -18.83 -4.83 6.61
N GLU A 158 -19.40 -5.40 7.68
CA GLU A 158 -20.19 -4.64 8.63
C GLU A 158 -19.36 -3.52 9.28
N GLY A 159 -19.93 -2.31 9.32
CA GLY A 159 -19.27 -1.12 9.88
C GLY A 159 -18.28 -0.42 8.94
N MET A 160 -18.05 -0.94 7.73
CA MET A 160 -17.22 -0.25 6.75
C MET A 160 -17.94 0.93 6.07
N LYS A 161 -17.21 2.03 5.93
CA LYS A 161 -17.66 3.20 5.19
C LYS A 161 -17.20 3.10 3.74
N LYS A 162 -18.12 3.21 2.79
CA LYS A 162 -17.75 3.31 1.37
C LYS A 162 -17.00 4.61 1.08
N ASN A 163 -16.25 4.61 -0.02
CA ASN A 163 -15.45 5.75 -0.46
C ASN A 163 -14.53 6.29 0.64
N SER A 164 -13.85 5.37 1.34
CA SER A 164 -12.95 5.71 2.45
C SER A 164 -11.65 4.90 2.41
N ILE A 165 -10.65 5.40 3.12
CA ILE A 165 -9.32 4.79 3.24
C ILE A 165 -9.08 4.48 4.72
N TYR A 166 -8.82 3.22 5.02
CA TYR A 166 -8.39 2.75 6.33
C TYR A 166 -6.88 2.59 6.30
N PHE A 167 -6.18 3.25 7.23
CA PHE A 167 -4.73 3.22 7.30
C PHE A 167 -4.24 3.31 8.74
N ASN A 168 -3.08 2.73 9.00
CA ASN A 168 -2.39 2.86 10.27
C ASN A 168 -1.39 4.03 10.21
N ALA A 169 -1.43 4.92 11.20
CA ALA A 169 -0.48 6.03 11.30
C ALA A 169 0.74 5.72 12.20
N THR A 170 0.91 4.49 12.69
CA THR A 170 1.99 4.11 13.63
C THR A 170 3.39 4.41 13.11
N ASP A 171 3.62 4.40 11.79
CA ASP A 171 4.94 4.74 11.22
C ASP A 171 5.34 6.22 11.42
N TYR A 172 4.42 7.05 11.95
CA TYR A 172 4.55 8.51 12.00
C TYR A 172 4.41 9.12 13.39
N TYR A 173 4.11 8.32 14.41
CA TYR A 173 3.91 8.77 15.79
C TYR A 173 4.75 7.96 16.77
N ASP A 174 4.99 8.57 17.93
CA ASP A 174 5.76 8.05 19.06
C ASP A 174 5.50 6.56 19.35
N GLU A 175 6.52 5.89 19.90
CA GLU A 175 6.56 4.47 20.27
C GLU A 175 5.45 4.03 21.28
N HIS A 176 4.61 4.99 21.68
CA HIS A 176 3.57 4.87 22.68
C HIS A 176 2.13 4.94 22.11
N ASP A 177 1.93 5.36 20.85
CA ASP A 177 0.62 5.34 20.19
C ASP A 177 0.43 4.02 19.42
N ARG A 178 0.21 2.95 20.17
CA ARG A 178 -0.01 1.61 19.61
C ARG A 178 -1.37 1.55 18.92
N ASN A 179 -1.36 1.25 17.62
CA ASN A 179 -2.46 0.65 16.85
C ASN A 179 -3.70 1.54 16.64
N ILE A 180 -3.50 2.82 16.34
CA ILE A 180 -4.63 3.68 15.96
C ILE A 180 -4.83 3.58 14.44
N VAL A 181 -5.80 2.76 14.04
CA VAL A 181 -6.35 2.78 12.69
C VAL A 181 -7.07 4.12 12.51
N PHE A 182 -6.92 4.77 11.37
CA PHE A 182 -7.65 5.97 10.99
C PHE A 182 -8.52 5.69 9.77
N ILE A 183 -9.68 6.34 9.70
CA ILE A 183 -10.58 6.29 8.56
C ILE A 183 -10.57 7.66 7.90
N TYR A 184 -10.13 7.75 6.66
CA TYR A 184 -10.22 8.96 5.85
C TYR A 184 -11.38 8.85 4.86
N SER A 185 -12.36 9.75 4.95
CA SER A 185 -13.49 9.82 4.03
C SER A 185 -13.12 10.67 2.81
N LEU A 186 -13.17 10.08 1.60
CA LEU A 186 -12.89 10.81 0.35
C LEU A 186 -13.97 11.84 0.02
N ASN A 187 -15.21 11.63 0.52
CA ASN A 187 -16.32 12.56 0.31
C ASN A 187 -16.12 13.89 1.06
N THR A 188 -15.73 13.80 2.34
CA THR A 188 -15.65 14.95 3.24
C THR A 188 -14.23 15.48 3.39
N LYS A 189 -13.22 14.71 2.96
CA LYS A 189 -11.78 14.96 3.19
C LYS A 189 -11.47 15.13 4.68
N THR A 190 -12.16 14.37 5.53
CA THR A 190 -11.98 14.35 6.98
C THR A 190 -11.54 12.96 7.42
N PHE A 191 -10.73 12.90 8.48
CA PHE A 191 -10.41 11.64 9.14
C PHE A 191 -11.17 11.49 10.45
N GLU A 192 -11.52 10.25 10.76
CA GLU A 192 -12.17 9.85 12.01
C GLU A 192 -11.39 8.66 12.58
N GLN A 193 -11.37 8.54 13.91
CA GLN A 193 -10.95 7.28 14.53
C GLN A 193 -12.11 6.28 14.43
N PRO A 194 -11.87 5.04 13.99
CA PRO A 194 -12.89 4.00 14.01
C PRO A 194 -13.40 3.82 15.44
N HIS A 195 -14.70 3.60 15.58
CA HIS A 195 -15.21 3.00 16.80
C HIS A 195 -14.55 1.63 16.98
N GLN A 196 -14.12 1.35 18.21
CA GLN A 196 -13.32 0.19 18.64
C GLN A 196 -13.80 -1.18 18.10
N PHE A 197 -15.09 -1.28 17.74
CA PHE A 197 -15.72 -2.48 17.18
C PHE A 197 -15.25 -2.87 15.76
N VAL A 198 -14.86 -1.93 14.90
CA VAL A 198 -14.43 -2.27 13.51
C VAL A 198 -13.07 -2.97 13.51
N CYS A 199 -12.22 -2.67 14.50
CA CYS A 199 -10.91 -3.33 14.68
C CYS A 199 -11.01 -4.74 15.28
N SER A 200 -12.21 -5.18 15.71
CA SER A 200 -12.42 -6.52 16.27
C SER A 200 -12.77 -7.56 15.21
N SER A 201 -13.44 -7.15 14.13
CA SER A 201 -13.79 -7.99 12.98
C SER A 201 -12.71 -8.01 11.90
N ILE A 202 -11.88 -6.96 11.85
CA ILE A 202 -10.74 -6.86 10.94
C ILE A 202 -9.48 -6.97 11.79
N PRO A 203 -8.60 -7.97 11.61
CA PRO A 203 -7.39 -8.15 12.41
C PRO A 203 -6.36 -7.03 12.10
N CYS A 204 -6.58 -5.84 12.66
CA CYS A 204 -5.73 -4.67 12.52
C CYS A 204 -4.77 -4.56 13.71
N SER A 205 -3.75 -5.42 13.74
CA SER A 205 -2.65 -5.29 14.71
C SER A 205 -1.33 -5.68 14.06
N ASN A 206 -0.44 -4.69 13.90
CA ASN A 206 1.04 -4.71 13.78
C ASN A 206 1.76 -5.88 13.09
N ALA A 207 1.08 -6.65 12.27
CA ALA A 207 1.70 -7.56 11.33
C ALA A 207 1.22 -7.16 9.95
N LEU A 208 2.16 -7.03 9.02
CA LEU A 208 1.87 -7.05 7.60
C LEU A 208 1.26 -8.43 7.32
N TRP A 209 -0.07 -8.49 7.13
CA TRP A 209 -0.75 -9.76 6.91
C TRP A 209 -0.78 -10.07 5.42
N PHE A 210 0.02 -11.07 5.01
CA PHE A 210 -0.42 -11.98 3.96
C PHE A 210 -1.69 -12.65 4.46
N LEU A 211 -2.85 -12.34 3.89
CA LEU A 211 -4.05 -13.15 4.06
C LEU A 211 -3.85 -14.42 3.23
N PRO A 212 -3.72 -15.62 3.82
CA PRO A 212 -3.98 -16.83 3.06
C PRO A 212 -5.47 -16.82 2.71
N SER A 213 -5.81 -16.39 1.50
CA SER A 213 -7.10 -16.70 0.91
C SER A 213 -7.19 -18.23 0.81
N PHE A 214 -8.11 -18.83 1.57
CA PHE A 214 -8.35 -20.27 1.59
C PHE A 214 -8.92 -20.78 0.26
#